data_AF-B8HI34-F1
#
_entry.id   AF-B8HI34-F1
#
_cell.length_a   1.000
_cell.length_b   1.000
_cell.length_c   1.000
_cell.angle_alpha   90.00
_cell.angle_beta   90.00
_cell.angle_gamma   90.00
#
_symmetry.space_group_name_H-M   'P 1'
#
loop_
_entity.id
_entity.type
_entity.pdbx_description
1 polymer ?
#
loop_
_entity_poly.entity_id
_entity_poly.type
_entity_poly.pdbx_seq_one_letter_code
_entity_poly.pdbx_strand_id
1 'polypeptide(L)'
;MSQGKRAVARVAVAAGAVTLAAVLAAVGVRLWNVHLQTSDWTLTPREVPSKVQYDAREFNCGPDAKPRPGRTLDGLTVRGKTAGGADIYAAEPPPGDSVVTFISIRTADGVFVCDLMGGP
;
A
#
# COMPACT_ATOMS: atom_id res chain seq x y z
N MET A 1 -25.64 18.13 -48.12
CA MET A 1 -25.29 17.03 -47.19
C MET A 1 -26.41 16.87 -46.16
N SER A 2 -27.15 15.76 -46.24
CA SER A 2 -28.34 15.44 -45.42
C SER A 2 -28.05 15.49 -43.92
N GLN A 3 -28.97 16.08 -43.14
CA GLN A 3 -28.91 16.23 -41.68
C GLN A 3 -28.53 14.93 -40.94
N GLY A 4 -28.88 13.76 -41.47
CA GLY A 4 -28.55 12.46 -40.86
C GLY A 4 -27.05 12.21 -40.73
N LYS A 5 -26.23 12.65 -41.69
CA LYS A 5 -24.76 12.46 -41.64
C LYS A 5 -24.10 13.30 -40.53
N ARG A 6 -24.66 14.47 -40.23
CA ARG A 6 -24.17 15.37 -39.17
C ARG A 6 -24.52 14.86 -37.77
N ALA A 7 -25.67 14.21 -37.60
CA ALA A 7 -26.06 13.58 -36.34
C ALA A 7 -25.17 12.39 -35.99
N VAL A 8 -24.91 11.50 -36.95
CA VAL A 8 -24.01 10.33 -36.77
C VAL A 8 -22.59 10.77 -36.42
N ALA A 9 -22.05 11.79 -37.10
CA ALA A 9 -20.73 12.33 -36.80
C ALA A 9 -20.61 12.90 -35.37
N ARG A 10 -21.65 13.58 -34.88
CA ARG A 10 -21.68 14.13 -33.51
C ARG A 10 -21.74 13.02 -32.45
N VAL A 11 -22.53 11.97 -32.70
CA VAL A 11 -22.62 10.81 -31.80
C VAL A 11 -21.27 10.08 -31.75
N ALA A 12 -20.61 9.89 -32.89
CA ALA A 12 -19.29 9.25 -32.95
C ALA A 12 -18.22 10.06 -32.19
N VAL A 13 -18.21 11.39 -32.35
CA VAL A 13 -17.28 12.27 -31.61
C VAL A 13 -17.58 12.24 -30.10
N ALA A 14 -18.85 12.29 -29.70
CA ALA A 14 -19.24 12.22 -28.30
C ALA A 14 -18.85 10.87 -27.67
N ALA A 15 -19.10 9.75 -28.37
CA ALA A 15 -18.69 8.42 -27.92
C ALA A 15 -17.16 8.30 -27.80
N GLY A 16 -16.42 8.84 -28.76
CA GLY A 16 -14.95 8.89 -28.70
C GLY A 16 -14.45 9.70 -27.50
N ALA A 17 -15.03 10.88 -27.25
CA ALA A 17 -14.67 11.72 -26.11
C ALA A 17 -14.96 11.05 -24.76
N VAL A 18 -16.13 10.41 -24.61
CA VAL A 18 -16.49 9.64 -23.41
C VAL A 18 -15.53 8.47 -23.19
N THR A 19 -15.18 7.76 -24.26
CA THR A 19 -14.24 6.63 -24.19
C THR A 19 -12.85 7.10 -23.73
N LEU A 20 -12.34 8.19 -24.32
CA LEU A 20 -11.06 8.77 -23.93
C LEU A 20 -11.08 9.23 -22.46
N ALA A 21 -12.15 9.92 -22.03
CA ALA A 21 -12.29 10.36 -20.65
C ALA A 21 -12.29 9.17 -19.66
N ALA A 22 -12.98 8.09 -19.99
CA ALA A 22 -13.00 6.87 -19.18
C ALA A 22 -11.59 6.23 -19.08
N VAL A 23 -10.86 6.15 -20.20
CA VAL A 23 -9.49 5.63 -20.21
C VAL A 23 -8.56 6.49 -19.36
N LEU A 24 -8.62 7.82 -19.51
CA LEU A 24 -7.81 8.74 -18.71
C LEU A 24 -8.12 8.64 -17.21
N ALA A 25 -9.39 8.52 -16.84
CA ALA A 25 -9.79 8.31 -15.45
C ALA A 25 -9.23 6.99 -14.89
N ALA A 26 -9.32 5.89 -15.65
CA ALA A 26 -8.78 4.59 -15.23
C ALA A 26 -7.25 4.64 -15.03
N VAL A 27 -6.52 5.27 -15.96
CA VAL A 27 -5.07 5.48 -15.84
C VAL A 27 -4.74 6.35 -14.64
N GLY A 28 -5.48 7.46 -14.43
CA GLY A 28 -5.30 8.35 -13.29
C GLY A 28 -5.48 7.62 -11.95
N VAL A 29 -6.53 6.80 -11.82
CA VAL A 29 -6.74 5.97 -10.62
C VAL A 29 -5.59 4.99 -10.39
N ARG A 30 -5.07 4.37 -11.46
CA ARG A 30 -3.93 3.45 -11.34
C ARG A 30 -2.67 4.17 -10.84
N LEU A 31 -2.36 5.33 -11.42
CA LEU A 31 -1.19 6.13 -11.02
C LEU A 31 -1.33 6.64 -9.57
N TRP A 32 -2.54 7.04 -9.17
CA TRP A 32 -2.83 7.45 -7.80
C TRP A 32 -2.57 6.31 -6.81
N ASN A 33 -3.04 5.10 -7.12
CA ASN A 33 -2.80 3.92 -6.27
C ASN A 33 -1.31 3.57 -6.17
N VAL A 34 -0.56 3.67 -7.27
CA VAL A 34 0.90 3.46 -7.25
C VAL A 34 1.57 4.52 -6.38
N HIS A 35 1.17 5.79 -6.52
CA HIS A 35 1.70 6.87 -5.68
C HIS A 35 1.42 6.61 -4.20
N LEU A 36 0.19 6.27 -3.80
CA LEU A 36 -0.12 5.98 -2.39
C LEU A 36 0.70 4.82 -1.80
N GLN A 37 1.06 3.83 -2.61
CA GLN A 37 1.90 2.69 -2.18
C GLN A 37 3.40 3.00 -2.14
N THR A 38 3.85 4.09 -2.78
CA THR A 38 5.26 4.43 -2.94
C THR A 38 5.61 5.84 -2.43
N SER A 39 4.64 6.61 -1.95
CA SER A 39 4.80 7.99 -1.47
C SER A 39 5.28 8.07 -0.02
N ASP A 40 5.40 6.94 0.67
CA ASP A 40 6.01 6.92 2.01
C ASP A 40 7.51 7.25 2.02
N TRP A 41 8.10 7.50 0.84
CA TRP A 41 9.45 8.01 0.62
C TRP A 41 9.57 9.54 0.80
N THR A 42 8.55 10.19 1.36
CA THR A 42 8.54 11.64 1.61
C THR A 42 9.51 12.04 2.73
N LEU A 43 9.88 13.33 2.77
CA LEU A 43 10.72 13.96 3.80
C LEU A 43 10.19 13.76 5.24
N THR A 44 8.94 13.31 5.39
CA THR A 44 8.27 13.00 6.65
C THR A 44 7.52 11.66 6.52
N PRO A 45 8.21 10.52 6.62
CA PRO A 45 7.58 9.20 6.51
C PRO A 45 6.57 8.97 7.64
N ARG A 46 5.46 8.30 7.31
CA ARG A 46 4.45 7.88 8.30
C ARG A 46 5.06 6.91 9.32
N GLU A 47 4.59 6.93 10.57
CA GLU A 47 4.97 5.95 11.60
C GLU A 47 4.71 4.51 11.13
N VAL A 48 3.58 4.29 10.44
CA VAL A 48 3.24 3.04 9.76
C VAL A 48 3.16 3.30 8.26
N PRO A 49 4.27 3.19 7.52
CA PRO A 49 4.26 3.21 6.07
C PRO A 49 3.46 2.05 5.50
N SER A 50 3.00 2.18 4.27
CA SER A 50 2.34 1.10 3.52
C SER A 50 3.27 -0.08 3.23
N LYS A 51 4.58 0.19 3.10
CA LYS A 51 5.66 -0.78 2.95
C LYS A 51 6.75 -0.53 3.99
N VAL A 52 7.17 -1.58 4.69
CA VAL A 52 8.22 -1.50 5.71
C VAL A 52 9.32 -2.49 5.36
N GLN A 53 10.56 -2.01 5.33
CA GLN A 53 11.72 -2.87 5.16
C GLN A 53 12.23 -3.32 6.54
N TYR A 54 12.37 -4.62 6.73
CA TYR A 54 12.90 -5.24 7.93
C TYR A 54 13.71 -6.48 7.54
N ASP A 55 14.92 -6.62 8.10
CA ASP A 55 15.82 -7.75 7.84
C ASP A 55 16.05 -8.04 6.34
N ALA A 56 16.35 -6.98 5.58
CA ALA A 56 16.49 -7.01 4.11
C ALA A 56 15.25 -7.50 3.33
N ARG A 57 14.10 -7.66 3.97
CA ARG A 57 12.83 -8.06 3.37
C ARG A 57 11.80 -6.94 3.45
N GLU A 58 10.80 -7.01 2.57
CA GLU A 58 9.75 -6.01 2.48
C GLU A 58 8.43 -6.56 3.04
N PHE A 59 7.76 -5.77 3.87
CA PHE A 59 6.49 -6.13 4.51
C PHE A 59 5.40 -5.16 4.08
N ASN A 60 4.20 -5.68 3.84
CA ASN A 60 3.03 -4.92 3.43
C ASN A 60 2.12 -4.62 4.62
N CYS A 61 2.00 -3.34 4.97
CA CYS A 61 1.05 -2.86 5.98
C CYS A 61 -0.27 -2.39 5.34
N GLY A 62 -0.30 -2.25 4.01
CA GLY A 62 -1.42 -1.70 3.25
C GLY A 62 -1.41 -0.16 3.19
N PRO A 63 -2.08 0.44 2.18
CA PRO A 63 -2.05 1.89 1.97
C PRO A 63 -2.69 2.70 3.11
N ASP A 64 -3.71 2.12 3.75
CA ASP A 64 -4.48 2.68 4.86
C ASP A 64 -4.43 1.73 6.06
N ALA A 65 -3.21 1.44 6.55
CA ALA A 65 -3.00 0.54 7.67
C ALA A 65 -3.88 0.98 8.86
N LYS A 66 -4.59 0.01 9.46
CA LYS A 66 -5.42 0.23 10.65
C LYS A 66 -4.89 -0.59 11.82
N PRO A 67 -5.00 -0.09 13.06
CA PRO A 67 -4.69 -0.89 14.23
C PRO A 67 -5.53 -2.17 14.22
N ARG A 68 -4.93 -3.29 14.59
CA ARG A 68 -5.63 -4.58 14.70
C ARG A 68 -6.17 -4.73 16.12
N PRO A 69 -7.49 -4.62 16.35
CA PRO A 69 -8.05 -4.70 17.70
C PRO A 69 -7.72 -6.04 18.37
N GLY A 70 -7.36 -6.00 19.65
CA GLY A 70 -7.01 -7.20 20.43
C GLY A 70 -5.66 -7.82 20.10
N ARG A 71 -4.87 -7.24 19.16
CA ARG A 71 -3.51 -7.71 18.91
C ARG A 71 -2.58 -7.25 20.04
N THR A 72 -1.96 -8.21 20.72
CA THR A 72 -0.91 -7.98 21.71
C THR A 72 0.48 -8.19 21.10
N LEU A 73 1.51 -7.76 21.82
CA LEU A 73 2.92 -7.93 21.45
C LEU A 73 3.59 -9.08 22.22
N ASP A 74 2.78 -9.97 22.80
CA ASP A 74 3.27 -11.06 23.63
C ASP A 74 4.15 -12.01 22.80
N GLY A 75 5.32 -12.35 23.33
CA GLY A 75 6.31 -13.16 22.62
C GLY A 75 7.04 -12.45 21.47
N LEU A 76 6.77 -11.16 21.25
CA LEU A 76 7.52 -10.33 20.30
C LEU A 76 8.51 -9.43 21.04
N THR A 77 9.59 -9.10 20.38
CA THR A 77 10.62 -8.18 20.89
C THR A 77 10.84 -7.05 19.91
N VAL A 78 11.28 -5.90 20.40
CA VAL A 78 11.67 -4.78 19.53
C VAL A 78 12.90 -5.21 18.72
N ARG A 79 12.81 -5.16 17.40
CA ARG A 79 13.87 -5.56 16.47
C ARG A 79 14.30 -4.46 15.51
N GLY A 80 13.63 -3.32 15.52
CA GLY A 80 14.00 -2.20 14.66
C GLY A 80 13.01 -1.04 14.76
N LYS A 81 13.14 -0.11 13.82
CA LYS A 81 12.22 1.03 13.67
C LYS A 81 11.80 1.20 12.22
N THR A 82 10.58 1.67 12.01
CA THR A 82 10.12 2.13 10.69
C THR A 82 10.84 3.43 10.32
N ALA A 83 10.77 3.81 9.04
CA ALA A 83 11.30 5.10 8.59
C ALA A 83 10.66 6.29 9.33
N GLY A 84 9.38 6.17 9.71
CA GLY A 84 8.68 7.16 10.54
C GLY A 84 8.95 7.07 12.04
N GLY A 85 9.84 6.18 12.48
CA GLY A 85 10.33 6.11 13.87
C GLY A 85 9.58 5.17 14.81
N ALA A 86 8.51 4.50 14.35
CA ALA A 86 7.75 3.54 15.16
C ALA A 86 8.51 2.25 15.39
N ASP A 87 8.28 1.59 16.52
CA ASP A 87 8.96 0.34 16.87
C ASP A 87 8.42 -0.85 16.08
N ILE A 88 9.34 -1.62 15.49
CA ILE A 88 9.06 -2.89 14.82
C ILE A 88 9.27 -4.03 15.83
N TYR A 89 8.24 -4.84 15.99
CA TYR A 89 8.21 -6.03 16.83
C TYR A 89 8.13 -7.28 15.96
N ALA A 90 9.01 -8.24 16.23
CA ALA A 90 9.00 -9.54 15.58
C ALA A 90 9.31 -10.65 16.59
N ALA A 91 8.90 -11.87 16.25
CA ALA A 91 9.29 -13.05 16.99
C ALA A 91 10.77 -13.36 16.73
N GLU A 92 11.44 -13.93 17.73
CA GLU A 92 12.77 -14.52 17.52
C GLU A 92 12.60 -15.72 16.56
N PRO A 93 13.30 -15.75 15.42
CA PRO A 93 13.31 -16.94 14.58
C PRO A 93 13.87 -18.14 15.36
N PRO A 94 13.24 -19.32 15.28
CA PRO A 94 13.86 -20.56 15.77
C PRO A 94 15.25 -20.77 15.16
N PRO A 95 16.17 -21.47 15.85
CA PRO A 95 17.46 -21.84 15.27
C PRO A 95 17.27 -22.58 13.93
N GLY A 96 17.84 -22.05 12.84
CA GLY A 96 17.67 -22.54 11.47
C GLY A 96 17.24 -21.42 10.51
N ASP A 97 16.90 -21.77 9.26
CA ASP A 97 16.45 -20.83 8.21
C ASP A 97 14.96 -20.49 8.35
N SER A 98 14.54 -20.06 9.54
CA SER A 98 13.16 -19.63 9.75
C SER A 98 12.98 -18.16 9.36
N VAL A 99 12.04 -17.89 8.46
CA VAL A 99 11.77 -16.53 7.96
C VAL A 99 10.64 -15.90 8.76
N VAL A 100 10.84 -14.63 9.17
CA VAL A 100 9.77 -13.82 9.78
C VAL A 100 8.70 -13.54 8.73
N THR A 101 7.51 -14.11 8.91
CA THR A 101 6.39 -14.00 7.95
C THR A 101 5.50 -12.80 8.21
N PHE A 102 5.56 -12.21 9.40
CA PHE A 102 4.87 -10.98 9.75
C PHE A 102 5.67 -10.18 10.78
N ILE A 103 5.47 -8.88 10.77
CA ILE A 103 5.93 -7.96 11.82
C ILE A 103 4.74 -7.25 12.43
N SER A 104 4.91 -6.74 13.66
CA SER A 104 3.94 -5.86 14.30
C SER A 104 4.59 -4.50 14.55
N ILE A 105 3.85 -3.41 14.32
CA ILE A 105 4.34 -2.04 14.54
C ILE A 105 3.50 -1.43 15.65
N ARG A 106 4.16 -0.86 16.67
CA ARG A 106 3.48 -0.17 17.77
C ARG A 106 3.60 1.33 17.59
N THR A 107 2.46 2.02 17.63
CA THR A 107 2.35 3.47 17.70
C THR A 107 1.51 3.90 18.91
N ALA A 108 1.25 5.19 19.05
CA ALA A 108 0.28 5.70 20.03
C ALA A 108 -1.17 5.22 19.75
N ASP A 109 -1.51 4.97 18.48
CA ASP A 109 -2.86 4.59 18.06
C ASP A 109 -3.15 3.09 18.22
N GLY A 110 -2.12 2.26 18.37
CA GLY A 110 -2.26 0.83 18.63
C GLY A 110 -1.20 -0.03 17.97
N VAL A 111 -1.55 -1.30 17.76
CA VAL A 111 -0.67 -2.31 17.13
C VAL A 111 -1.16 -2.61 15.71
N PHE A 112 -0.26 -2.49 14.76
CA PHE A 112 -0.48 -2.76 13.34
C PHE A 112 0.25 -4.05 12.96
N VAL A 113 -0.27 -4.79 11.98
CA VAL A 113 0.35 -6.02 11.49
C VAL A 113 0.68 -5.84 10.02
N CYS A 114 1.91 -6.20 9.65
CA CYS A 114 2.37 -6.15 8.26
C CYS A 114 2.90 -7.52 7.88
N ASP A 115 2.44 -8.02 6.74
CA ASP A 115 2.76 -9.37 6.25
C ASP A 115 3.94 -9.31 5.28
N LEU A 116 4.80 -10.34 5.31
CA LEU A 116 5.92 -10.46 4.38
C LEU A 116 5.43 -10.42 2.93
N MET A 117 6.12 -9.65 2.08
CA MET A 117 5.90 -9.65 0.64
C MET A 117 6.80 -10.67 -0.04
N GLY A 118 6.20 -11.53 -0.86
CA GLY A 118 6.90 -12.63 -1.53
C GLY A 118 6.88 -13.92 -0.72
N GLY A 119 7.44 -14.99 -1.30
CA GLY A 119 7.55 -16.30 -0.63
C GLY A 119 8.59 -16.29 0.50
N PRO A 120 8.55 -17.30 1.40
CA PRO A 120 9.59 -17.50 2.41
C PRO A 120 10.97 -17.70 1.78
#